data_AF-A0A0P6W3Y0-F1
#
_entry.id   AF-A0A0P6W3Y0-F1
#
_cell.length_a   1.000
_cell.length_b   1.000
_cell.length_c   1.000
_cell.angle_alpha   90.00
_cell.angle_beta   90.00
_cell.angle_gamma   90.00
#
_symmetry.space_group_name_H-M   'P 1'
#
loop_
_entity.id
_entity.type
_entity.pdbx_description
1 polymer ?
#
loop_
_entity_poly.entity_id
_entity_poly.type
_entity_poly.pdbx_seq_one_letter_code
_entity_poly.pdbx_strand_id
1 'polypeptide(L)' 'MNPKYGTDEIKEIFVDGLQRDLSTEEETLLSGWTRTFDKSERATIINMMKELLNKHKRHD' A
#
# COMPACT_ATOMS: atom_id res chain seq x y z
N MET A 1 -10.26 -4.29 23.39
CA MET A 1 -9.26 -4.19 22.30
C MET A 1 -9.96 -3.58 21.10
N ASN A 2 -9.51 -2.40 20.66
CA ASN A 2 -10.17 -1.62 19.60
C ASN A 2 -9.78 -2.22 18.23
N PRO A 3 -10.71 -2.57 17.33
CA PRO A 3 -10.43 -3.27 16.08
C PRO A 3 -9.91 -2.31 14.98
N LYS A 4 -8.98 -1.41 15.35
CA LYS A 4 -8.06 -0.79 14.38
C LYS A 4 -7.05 -1.87 13.98
N TYR A 5 -7.54 -2.95 13.37
CA TYR A 5 -6.71 -3.89 12.64
C TYR A 5 -5.93 -3.09 11.60
N GLY A 6 -4.67 -3.46 11.43
CA GLY A 6 -3.62 -2.68 10.78
C GLY A 6 -4.11 -1.90 9.56
N THR A 7 -3.71 -0.63 9.52
CA THR A 7 -3.67 0.14 8.28
C THR A 7 -3.28 -0.79 7.15
N ASP A 8 -4.09 -0.88 6.09
CA ASP A 8 -3.83 -1.80 4.98
C ASP A 8 -2.38 -1.58 4.51
N GLU A 9 -1.52 -2.60 4.59
CA GLU A 9 -0.08 -2.48 4.30
C GLU A 9 0.17 -1.90 2.89
N ILE A 10 -0.77 -2.12 1.96
CA ILE A 10 -0.73 -1.52 0.63
C ILE A 10 -0.94 0.00 0.74
N LYS A 11 -1.89 0.47 1.55
CA LYS A 11 -2.11 1.90 1.80
C LYS A 11 -0.87 2.58 2.38
N GLU A 12 -0.21 1.95 3.36
CA GLU A 12 1.02 2.52 3.97
C GLU A 12 2.13 2.70 2.93
N ILE A 13 2.31 1.73 2.02
CA ILE A 13 3.29 1.82 0.93
C ILE A 13 3.00 3.02 0.00
N PHE A 14 1.73 3.30 -0.29
CA PHE A 14 1.35 4.45 -1.12
C PHE A 14 1.60 5.77 -0.40
N VAL A 15 1.24 5.89 0.88
CA VAL A 15 1.50 7.11 1.68
C VAL A 15 3.01 7.38 1.77
N ASP A 16 3.80 6.36 2.08
CA ASP A 16 5.25 6.46 2.18
C ASP A 16 5.90 6.78 0.83
N GLY A 17 5.42 6.16 -0.25
CA GLY A 17 5.93 6.35 -1.60
C GLY A 17 5.60 7.71 -2.21
N LEU A 18 4.39 8.22 -1.96
CA LEU A 18 3.93 9.52 -2.44
C LEU A 18 4.35 10.69 -1.54
N GLN A 19 4.81 10.38 -0.31
CA GLN A 19 5.14 11.37 0.72
C GLN A 19 3.98 12.33 1.04
N ARG A 20 2.74 11.84 0.92
CA ARG A 20 1.51 12.56 1.27
C ARG A 20 0.41 11.60 1.67
N ASP A 21 -0.57 12.11 2.40
CA ASP A 21 -1.80 11.38 2.67
C ASP A 21 -2.60 11.15 1.38
N LEU A 22 -3.40 10.10 1.41
CA LEU A 22 -4.35 9.78 0.35
C LEU A 22 -5.65 10.55 0.57
N SER A 23 -6.22 11.03 -0.52
CA SER A 23 -7.59 11.53 -0.51
C SER A 23 -8.60 10.40 -0.28
N THR A 24 -9.82 10.73 0.15
CA THR A 24 -10.89 9.76 0.35
C THR A 24 -11.20 8.92 -0.90
N GLU A 25 -11.09 9.52 -2.09
CA GLU A 25 -11.30 8.82 -3.36
C GLU A 25 -10.20 7.78 -3.61
N GLU A 26 -8.94 8.14 -3.39
CA GLU A 26 -7.79 7.23 -3.53
C GLU A 26 -7.87 6.07 -2.53
N GLU A 27 -8.26 6.34 -1.28
CA GLU A 27 -8.46 5.29 -0.27
C GLU A 27 -9.58 4.33 -0.67
N THR A 28 -10.68 4.85 -1.25
CA THR A 28 -11.80 4.04 -1.73
C THR A 28 -11.39 3.16 -2.90
N LEU A 29 -10.61 3.69 -3.85
CA LEU A 29 -10.08 2.95 -4.98
C LEU A 29 -9.12 1.84 -4.53
N LEU A 30 -8.18 2.15 -3.64
CA LEU A 30 -7.24 1.16 -3.10
C LEU A 30 -7.96 0.06 -2.33
N SER A 31 -8.93 0.42 -1.49
CA SER A 31 -9.73 -0.54 -0.75
C SER A 31 -10.52 -1.44 -1.70
N GLY A 32 -11.11 -0.89 -2.76
CA GLY A 32 -11.82 -1.65 -3.78
C GLY A 32 -10.92 -2.61 -4.57
N TRP A 33 -9.76 -2.13 -5.00
CA TRP A 33 -8.77 -2.90 -5.76
C TRP A 33 -8.21 -4.09 -4.98
N THR A 34 -7.88 -3.89 -3.70
CA THR A 34 -7.20 -4.90 -2.87
C THR A 34 -8.16 -5.84 -2.15
N ARG A 35 -9.47 -5.56 -2.16
CA ARG A 35 -10.48 -6.31 -1.39
C ARG A 35 -10.49 -7.80 -1.69
N THR A 36 -10.24 -8.19 -2.94
CA THR A 36 -10.30 -9.59 -3.39
C THR A 36 -9.00 -10.34 -3.22
N PHE A 37 -7.92 -9.66 -2.84
CA PHE A 37 -6.61 -10.30 -2.76
C PHE A 37 -6.54 -11.25 -1.57
N ASP A 38 -6.10 -12.47 -1.85
CA ASP A 38 -5.71 -13.41 -0.81
C ASP A 38 -4.37 -13.01 -0.16
N LYS A 39 -3.97 -13.76 0.87
CA LYS A 39 -2.75 -13.48 1.63
C LYS A 39 -1.48 -13.54 0.76
N SER A 40 -1.41 -14.47 -0.19
CA SER A 40 -0.26 -14.67 -1.07
C SER A 40 -0.17 -13.57 -2.12
N GLU A 41 -1.31 -13.20 -2.72
CA GLU A 41 -1.42 -12.09 -3.66
C GLU A 41 -1.02 -10.77 -2.99
N ARG A 42 -1.53 -10.50 -1.78
CA ARG A 42 -1.16 -9.32 -1.00
C ARG A 42 0.35 -9.24 -0.76
N ALA A 43 0.96 -10.32 -0.27
CA ALA A 43 2.40 -10.35 -0.01
C ALA A 43 3.23 -10.12 -1.29
N THR A 44 2.80 -10.71 -2.41
CA THR A 44 3.48 -10.56 -3.70
C THR A 44 3.44 -9.11 -4.17
N ILE A 45 2.26 -8.49 -4.18
CA ILE A 45 2.07 -7.10 -4.60
C ILE A 45 2.85 -6.13 -3.70
N ILE A 46 2.81 -6.33 -2.39
CA ILE A 46 3.58 -5.53 -1.42
C ILE A 46 5.08 -5.57 -1.73
N ASN A 47 5.64 -6.75 -1.99
CA ASN A 47 7.06 -6.88 -2.32
C ASN A 47 7.40 -6.16 -3.63
N MET A 48 6.58 -6.33 -4.67
CA MET A 48 6.78 -5.63 -5.95
C MET A 48 6.78 -4.11 -5.79
N MET A 49 5.83 -3.56 -5.03
CA MET A 49 5.75 -2.11 -4.80
C MET A 49 6.95 -1.58 -3.99
N LYS A 50 7.37 -2.30 -2.95
CA LYS A 50 8.56 -1.96 -2.16
C LYS A 50 9.83 -1.94 -3.02
N GLU A 51 9.99 -2.91 -3.93
CA GLU A 51 11.12 -2.95 -4.87
C GLU A 51 11.13 -1.75 -5.82
N LEU A 52 9.97 -1.35 -6.35
CA LEU A 52 9.84 -0.19 -7.24
C LEU A 52 10.21 1.12 -6.52
N LEU A 53 9.73 1.31 -5.29
CA LEU A 53 10.06 2.49 -4.48
C LEU A 53 11.54 2.53 -4.09
N ASN A 54 12.12 1.38 -3.71
CA ASN A 54 13.54 1.29 -3.36
C ASN A 54 14.45 1.55 -4.55
N LYS A 55 14.05 1.21 -5.78
CA LYS A 55 14.78 1.58 -7.00
C LYS A 55 14.78 3.08 -7.23
N HIS A 56 13.66 3.77 -7.03
CA HIS A 56 13.59 5.23 -7.15
C HIS A 56 14.49 5.95 -6.13
N LYS A 57 14.59 5.43 -4.90
CA LYS A 57 15.45 5.98 -3.85
C LYS A 57 16.97 5.79 -4.08
N ARG A 58 17.37 4.90 -4.98
CA ARG A 58 18.79 4.59 -5.25
C ARG A 58 19.44 5.49 -6.31
N HIS A 59 18.68 6.41 -6.90
CA HIS A 59 19.20 7.42 -7.81
C HIS A 59 19.44 8.73 -7.03
N ASP A 60 20.46 8.72 -6.18
CA ASP A 60 21.21 9.89 -5.68
C ASP A 60 22.68 9.49 -5.54
#